data_AF-A0A6B3IP43-F1
#
_entry.id   AF-A0A6B3IP43-F1
#
_cell.length_a   1.000
_cell.length_b   1.000
_cell.length_c   1.000
_cell.angle_alpha   90.00
_cell.angle_beta   90.00
_cell.angle_gamma   90.00
#
_symmetry.space_group_name_H-M   'P 1'
#
loop_
_entity.id
_entity.type
_entity.pdbx_description
1 polymer ?
#
loop_
_entity_poly.entity_id
_entity_poly.type
_entity_poly.pdbx_seq_one_letter_code
_entity_poly.pdbx_strand_id
1 'polypeptide(L)'
;GLVREVLDAAVAMRGQLTYVNGAEQGRVELVLPPEVPYGFAALPQYETERVLEEFLGRFGTGIERSTELVAFAQDPAGVTSRLTTASGAEEEVRSRFLVGCDGAHSVVRKGLGL
;
A
#
# COMPACT_ATOMS: atom_id res chain seq x y z
N GLY A 1 16.38 -6.72 1.21
CA GLY A 1 15.06 -6.19 1.62
C GLY A 1 15.00 -4.71 1.27
N LEU A 2 14.01 -3.99 1.77
CA LEU A 2 13.73 -2.58 1.41
C LEU A 2 14.05 -1.55 2.49
N VAL A 3 14.48 -2.02 3.67
CA VAL A 3 14.59 -1.18 4.87
C VAL A 3 15.48 0.04 4.63
N ARG A 4 16.62 -0.12 3.95
CA ARG A 4 17.54 0.99 3.70
C ARG A 4 16.88 2.05 2.81
N GLU A 5 16.32 1.63 1.69
CA GLU A 5 15.64 2.52 0.75
C GLU A 5 14.46 3.26 1.41
N VAL A 6 13.71 2.57 2.28
CA VAL A 6 12.63 3.17 3.08
C VAL A 6 13.17 4.22 4.06
N LEU A 7 14.22 3.90 4.81
CA LEU A 7 14.81 4.81 5.80
C LEU A 7 15.49 6.03 5.16
N ASP A 8 16.13 5.85 4.00
CA ASP A 8 16.78 6.93 3.26
C ASP A 8 15.75 7.94 2.71
N ALA A 9 14.53 7.49 2.38
CA ALA A 9 13.45 8.33 1.88
C ALA A 9 12.56 8.93 2.99
N ALA A 10 12.65 8.42 4.23
CA ALA A 10 11.78 8.81 5.33
C ALA A 10 12.34 9.96 6.18
N VAL A 11 11.45 10.71 6.81
CA VAL A 11 11.81 11.74 7.79
C VAL A 11 11.65 11.18 9.20
N ALA A 12 12.72 11.16 9.98
CA ALA A 12 12.70 10.69 11.36
C ALA A 12 11.78 11.56 12.24
N MET A 13 10.85 10.92 12.94
CA MET A 13 9.94 11.56 13.89
C MET A 13 10.48 11.35 15.31
N ARG A 14 11.06 12.39 15.90
CA ARG A 14 11.69 12.31 17.23
C ARG A 14 10.74 12.61 18.38
N GLY A 15 9.62 13.27 18.10
CA GLY A 15 8.79 13.87 19.12
C GLY A 15 7.77 14.82 18.53
N GLN A 16 6.99 15.41 19.42
CA GLN A 16 6.03 16.46 19.11
C GLN A 16 6.22 17.61 20.08
N LEU A 17 6.26 18.83 19.53
CA LEU A 17 6.16 20.08 20.28
C LEU A 17 4.77 20.66 20.04
N THR A 18 4.13 21.12 21.10
CA THR A 18 2.83 21.79 21.02
C THR A 18 3.00 23.24 21.43
N TYR A 19 2.58 24.15 20.55
CA TYR A 19 2.56 25.59 20.80
C TYR A 19 1.12 26.09 20.80
N VAL A 20 0.78 26.96 21.74
CA VAL A 20 -0.50 27.67 21.79
C VAL A 20 -0.19 29.15 21.96
N ASN A 21 -0.73 29.98 21.06
CA ASN A 21 -0.49 31.43 21.04
C ASN A 21 1.00 31.80 21.03
N GLY A 22 1.83 31.02 20.34
CA GLY A 22 3.28 31.24 20.24
C GLY A 22 4.10 30.77 21.45
N ALA A 23 3.46 30.28 22.51
CA ALA A 23 4.13 29.72 23.69
C ALA A 23 4.11 28.18 23.65
N GLU A 24 5.25 27.55 23.93
CA GLU A 24 5.35 26.09 24.09
C GLU A 24 4.50 25.65 25.29
N GLN A 25 3.60 24.69 25.07
CA GLN A 25 2.70 24.13 26.09
C GLN A 25 3.05 22.69 26.45
N GLY A 26 3.78 21.99 25.58
CA GLY A 26 4.09 20.58 25.80
C GLY A 26 5.12 20.04 24.84
N ARG A 27 5.87 19.06 25.34
CA ARG A 27 6.85 18.29 24.61
C ARG A 27 6.65 16.82 24.91
N VAL A 28 6.54 16.03 23.85
CA VAL A 28 6.52 14.58 23.91
C VAL A 28 7.69 14.07 23.08
N GLU A 29 8.55 13.26 23.68
CA GLU A 29 9.57 12.52 22.94
C GLU A 29 9.00 11.19 22.50
N LEU A 30 9.21 10.83 21.24
CA LEU A 30 8.82 9.54 20.70
C LEU A 30 9.96 8.55 20.94
N VAL A 31 9.99 7.99 22.16
CA VAL A 31 10.97 6.98 22.57
C VAL A 31 10.35 5.60 22.42
N LEU A 32 11.10 4.68 21.81
CA LEU A 32 10.73 3.27 21.71
C LEU A 32 11.64 2.43 22.61
N PRO A 33 11.18 1.24 23.06
CA PRO A 33 12.03 0.28 23.74
C PRO A 33 13.27 -0.08 22.91
N PRO A 34 14.43 -0.37 23.54
CA PRO A 34 15.68 -0.64 22.84
C PRO A 34 15.64 -1.88 21.93
N GLU A 35 14.69 -2.78 22.14
CA GLU A 35 14.43 -3.94 21.28
C GLU A 35 13.75 -3.60 19.94
N VAL A 36 13.21 -2.39 19.78
CA VAL A 36 12.59 -1.96 18.53
C VAL A 36 13.67 -1.42 17.58
N PRO A 37 13.94 -2.09 16.44
CA PRO A 37 15.12 -1.79 15.62
C PRO A 37 15.00 -0.52 14.79
N TYR A 38 13.80 0.06 14.64
CA TYR A 38 13.54 1.23 13.81
C TYR A 38 12.69 2.24 14.57
N GLY A 39 13.12 3.51 14.52
CA GLY A 39 12.39 4.63 15.10
C GLY A 39 11.11 4.99 14.34
N PHE A 40 10.30 5.87 14.90
CA PHE A 40 9.19 6.47 14.17
C PHE A 40 9.71 7.30 13.00
N ALA A 41 9.06 7.16 11.85
CA ALA A 41 9.39 7.91 10.64
C ALA A 41 8.13 8.21 9.83
N ALA A 42 8.13 9.36 9.17
CA ALA A 42 7.13 9.74 8.20
C ALA A 42 7.70 9.48 6.79
N LEU A 43 6.97 8.71 5.98
CA LEU A 43 7.28 8.48 4.58
C LEU A 43 6.06 8.85 3.75
N PRO A 44 6.17 9.75 2.76
CA PRO A 44 5.05 10.02 1.86
C PRO A 44 4.58 8.73 1.17
N GLN A 45 3.27 8.61 0.96
CA GLN A 45 2.70 7.41 0.33
C GLN A 45 3.30 7.15 -1.07
N TYR A 46 3.52 8.19 -1.88
CA TYR A 46 4.11 8.03 -3.21
C TYR A 46 5.55 7.48 -3.16
N GLU A 47 6.34 7.82 -2.14
CA GLU A 47 7.67 7.22 -1.94
C GLU A 47 7.56 5.76 -1.49
N THR A 48 6.56 5.46 -0.65
CA THR A 48 6.28 4.07 -0.24
C THR A 48 5.95 3.22 -1.46
N GLU A 49 5.06 3.69 -2.33
CA GLU A 49 4.68 3.01 -3.56
C GLU A 49 5.87 2.87 -4.52
N ARG A 50 6.66 3.93 -4.71
CA ARG A 50 7.86 3.91 -5.57
C ARG A 50 8.85 2.82 -5.11
N VAL A 51 9.19 2.79 -3.82
CA VAL A 51 10.13 1.80 -3.27
C VAL A 51 9.60 0.37 -3.43
N LEU A 52 8.31 0.15 -3.20
CA LEU A 52 7.68 -1.16 -3.38
C LEU A 52 7.65 -1.60 -4.85
N GLU A 53 7.32 -0.69 -5.78
CA GLU A 53 7.27 -0.96 -7.21
C GLU A 53 8.66 -1.28 -7.77
N GLU A 54 9.69 -0.50 -7.41
CA GLU A 54 11.07 -0.78 -7.78
C GLU A 54 11.56 -2.13 -7.25
N PHE A 55 11.12 -2.53 -6.06
CA PHE A 55 11.44 -3.83 -5.49
C PHE A 55 10.73 -4.97 -6.21
N LEU A 56 9.45 -4.80 -6.54
CA LEU A 56 8.67 -5.76 -7.31
C LEU A 56 9.33 -6.04 -8.67
N GLY A 57 9.84 -4.98 -9.32
CA GLY A 57 10.57 -5.08 -10.58
C GLY A 57 11.77 -6.03 -10.54
N ARG A 58 12.40 -6.21 -9.36
CA ARG A 58 13.54 -7.14 -9.18
C ARG A 58 13.12 -8.62 -9.32
N PHE A 59 11.82 -8.92 -9.29
CA PHE A 59 11.26 -10.26 -9.48
C PHE A 59 10.75 -10.51 -10.91
N GLY A 60 10.98 -9.57 -11.85
CA GLY A 60 10.58 -9.73 -13.25
C GLY A 60 9.07 -9.56 -13.49
N THR A 61 8.39 -8.85 -12.59
CA THR A 61 6.96 -8.50 -12.71
C THR A 61 6.75 -7.03 -12.37
N GLY A 62 5.56 -6.50 -12.63
CA GLY A 62 5.24 -5.08 -12.47
C GLY A 62 3.77 -4.85 -12.21
N ILE A 63 3.41 -3.58 -11.98
CA ILE A 63 2.03 -3.16 -11.71
C ILE A 63 1.38 -2.72 -13.02
N GLU A 64 0.24 -3.33 -13.35
CA GLU A 64 -0.60 -2.89 -14.45
C GLU A 64 -1.55 -1.79 -13.96
N ARG A 65 -1.17 -0.53 -14.20
CA ARG A 65 -1.95 0.65 -13.80
C ARG A 65 -3.09 0.92 -14.79
N SER A 66 -4.07 1.70 -14.33
CA SER A 66 -5.29 2.02 -15.10
C SER A 66 -6.04 0.77 -15.58
N THR A 67 -5.96 -0.31 -14.80
CA THR A 67 -6.66 -1.57 -15.04
C THR A 67 -7.61 -1.82 -13.88
N GLU A 68 -8.91 -1.84 -14.16
CA GLU A 68 -9.96 -1.90 -13.16
C GLU A 68 -10.58 -3.30 -13.12
N LEU A 69 -10.70 -3.88 -11.93
CA LEU A 69 -11.52 -5.08 -11.73
C LEU A 69 -12.99 -4.69 -11.71
N VAL A 70 -13.75 -5.13 -12.71
CA VAL A 70 -15.18 -4.82 -12.84
C VAL A 70 -16.04 -5.86 -12.15
N ALA A 71 -15.68 -7.14 -12.29
CA ALA A 71 -16.40 -8.26 -11.72
C ALA A 71 -15.49 -9.49 -11.61
N PHE A 72 -15.92 -10.48 -10.84
CA PHE A 72 -15.28 -11.79 -10.82
C PHE A 72 -16.30 -12.89 -10.56
N ALA A 73 -16.00 -14.10 -11.01
CA ALA A 73 -16.72 -15.32 -10.67
C ALA A 73 -15.70 -16.37 -10.20
N GLN A 74 -16.11 -17.25 -9.29
CA GLN A 74 -15.25 -18.31 -8.77
C GLN A 74 -15.90 -19.68 -8.92
N ASP A 75 -15.05 -20.67 -9.06
CA ASP A 75 -15.39 -22.09 -9.10
C ASP A 75 -14.34 -22.88 -8.29
N PRO A 76 -14.49 -24.20 -8.12
CA PRO A 76 -13.56 -24.99 -7.31
C PRO A 76 -12.09 -24.96 -7.77
N ALA A 77 -11.80 -24.55 -9.01
CA ALA A 77 -10.46 -24.51 -9.58
C ALA A 77 -9.81 -23.11 -9.56
N GLY A 78 -10.54 -22.05 -9.22
CA GLY A 78 -10.00 -20.68 -9.19
C GLY A 78 -11.02 -19.57 -9.43
N VAL A 79 -10.52 -18.40 -9.86
CA VAL A 79 -11.27 -17.17 -10.06
C VAL A 79 -11.07 -16.66 -11.48
N THR A 80 -12.16 -16.30 -12.15
CA THR A 80 -12.13 -15.55 -13.41
C THR A 80 -12.46 -14.10 -13.10
N SER A 81 -11.49 -13.22 -13.33
CA SER A 81 -11.60 -11.77 -13.14
C SER A 81 -11.89 -11.09 -14.48
N ARG A 82 -12.89 -10.21 -14.52
CA ARG A 82 -13.16 -9.34 -15.67
C ARG A 82 -12.60 -7.95 -15.40
N LEU A 83 -11.73 -7.50 -16.28
CA LEU A 83 -10.97 -6.28 -16.16
C LEU A 83 -11.31 -5.31 -17.29
N THR A 84 -11.33 -4.01 -17.01
CA THR A 84 -11.21 -2.98 -18.03
C THR A 84 -9.78 -2.47 -18.01
N THR A 85 -9.06 -2.65 -19.11
CA THR A 85 -7.64 -2.26 -19.25
C THR A 85 -7.47 -0.77 -19.48
N ALA A 86 -6.22 -0.28 -19.46
CA ALA A 86 -5.88 1.11 -19.75
C ALA A 86 -6.36 1.60 -21.12
N SER A 87 -6.55 0.69 -22.08
CA SER A 87 -7.08 0.98 -23.41
C SER A 87 -8.61 1.14 -23.45
N GLY A 88 -9.30 0.82 -22.35
CA GLY A 88 -10.75 0.65 -22.28
C GLY A 88 -11.25 -0.72 -22.79
N ALA A 89 -10.35 -1.61 -23.22
CA ALA A 89 -10.72 -2.96 -23.63
C ALA A 89 -11.07 -3.83 -22.41
N GLU A 90 -12.08 -4.68 -22.57
CA GLU A 90 -12.44 -5.71 -21.61
C GLU A 90 -11.52 -6.93 -21.77
N GLU A 91 -11.04 -7.46 -20.65
CA GLU A 91 -10.19 -8.64 -20.58
C GLU A 91 -10.70 -9.60 -19.50
N GLU A 92 -10.55 -10.91 -19.74
CA GLU A 92 -10.78 -11.94 -18.73
C GLU A 92 -9.46 -12.61 -18.34
N VAL A 93 -9.14 -12.59 -17.05
CA VAL A 93 -7.95 -13.22 -16.48
C VAL A 93 -8.39 -14.38 -15.60
N ARG A 94 -7.85 -15.57 -15.88
CA ARG A 94 -8.02 -16.75 -15.03
C ARG A 94 -6.85 -16.89 -14.07
N SER A 95 -7.13 -16.91 -12.77
CA SER A 95 -6.13 -17.10 -11.72
C SER A 95 -6.59 -18.16 -10.71
N ARG A 96 -5.65 -18.69 -9.92
CA ARG A 96 -5.98 -19.61 -8.81
C ARG A 96 -6.58 -18.88 -7.62
N PHE A 97 -6.20 -17.61 -7.45
CA PHE A 97 -6.59 -16.78 -6.32
C PHE A 97 -6.74 -15.33 -6.77
N LEU A 98 -7.66 -14.62 -6.12
CA LEU A 98 -7.82 -13.17 -6.20
C LEU A 98 -7.65 -12.59 -4.80
N VAL A 99 -6.80 -11.58 -4.65
CA VAL A 99 -6.56 -10.89 -3.37
C VAL A 99 -7.09 -9.47 -3.48
N GLY A 100 -8.08 -9.12 -2.65
CA GLY A 100 -8.69 -7.79 -2.63
C GLY A 100 -7.88 -6.80 -1.79
N CYS A 101 -7.11 -5.95 -2.46
CA CYS A 101 -6.41 -4.81 -1.87
C CYS A 101 -6.94 -3.46 -2.41
N ASP A 102 -8.21 -3.44 -2.81
CA ASP A 102 -8.92 -2.38 -3.55
C ASP A 102 -9.66 -1.38 -2.65
N GLY A 103 -9.22 -1.26 -1.39
CA GLY A 103 -9.55 -0.15 -0.50
C GLY A 103 -11.00 -0.11 0.03
N ALA A 104 -11.40 1.08 0.49
CA ALA A 104 -12.66 1.27 1.22
C ALA A 104 -13.91 0.93 0.39
N HIS A 105 -13.87 1.05 -0.94
CA HIS A 105 -14.99 0.75 -1.83
C HIS A 105 -14.87 -0.59 -2.57
N SER A 106 -13.99 -1.47 -2.08
CA SER A 106 -13.64 -2.77 -2.64
C SER A 106 -14.75 -3.49 -3.40
N VAL A 107 -14.51 -3.74 -4.69
CA VAL A 107 -15.30 -4.60 -5.57
C VAL A 107 -15.20 -6.05 -5.08
N VAL A 108 -14.01 -6.47 -4.64
CA VAL A 108 -13.80 -7.84 -4.12
C VAL A 108 -14.66 -8.09 -2.89
N ARG A 109 -14.60 -7.21 -1.90
CA ARG A 109 -15.35 -7.33 -0.64
C ARG A 109 -16.85 -7.33 -0.88
N LYS A 110 -17.35 -6.37 -1.68
CA LYS A 110 -18.78 -6.30 -2.06
C LYS A 110 -19.23 -7.54 -2.83
N GLY A 111 -18.42 -8.03 -3.78
CA GLY A 111 -18.72 -9.23 -4.56
C GLY A 111 -18.80 -10.50 -3.73
N LEU A 112 -18.10 -10.54 -2.58
CA LEU A 112 -18.22 -11.61 -1.58
C LEU A 112 -19.36 -11.41 -0.57
N GLY A 113 -20.08 -10.28 -0.62
CA GLY A 113 -21.16 -9.96 0.32
C GLY A 113 -20.68 -9.55 1.72
N LEU A 114 -19.50 -8.94 1.82
CA LEU A 114 -18.85 -8.53 3.09
C LEU A 114 -18.85 -7.00 3.31
#